data_AF-A0A917E6Q8-F1
#
_entry.id   AF-A0A917E6Q8-F1
#
_cell.length_a   1.000
_cell.length_b   1.000
_cell.length_c   1.000
_cell.angle_alpha   90.00
_cell.angle_beta   90.00
_cell.angle_gamma   90.00
#
_symmetry.space_group_name_H-M   'P 1'
#
loop_
_entity.id
_entity.type
_entity.pdbx_description
1 polymer ?
#
loop_
_entity_poly.entity_id
_entity_poly.type
_entity_poly.pdbx_seq_one_letter_code
_entity_poly.pdbx_strand_id
1 'polypeptide(L)'
;MAFAKAVIRQVGRDLGKVISNQIFKDRHSTPYRRVGRQNRVSAQQATPTHTQVKETKLEELTSKAFDQALGFSTTYTAPTLVRKLMGVYEVIKNEIFKAKRDGFIDSDEARLIFNMEQEFHHKAEVINDLLELNEEENEKQLEKLEKVVRLTSGLFHETLDLAIEGAEIEKQHYTQEQQKIQPINFVNYIFLHSILMGTYAKTGKKQLWKTIFGNIFSLILLMIIYIPLLNIIGFIQGLVSYSSEKSKRDQQIRLYQQEINLAEKQKQLYREVQQQTKNLAQELDTNK
;
A
#
# COMPACT_ATOMS: atom_id res chain seq x y z
N MET A 1 -4.81 -29.18 27.28
CA MET A 1 -4.45 -27.95 28.01
C MET A 1 -3.09 -27.39 27.60
N ALA A 2 -2.03 -28.20 27.42
CA ALA A 2 -0.77 -27.75 26.80
C ALA A 2 -0.88 -27.26 25.33
N PHE A 3 -1.98 -27.59 24.64
CA PHE A 3 -2.22 -27.29 23.24
C PHE A 3 -2.62 -25.84 22.96
N ALA A 4 -3.54 -25.27 23.74
CA ALA A 4 -3.94 -23.86 23.63
C ALA A 4 -2.74 -22.92 23.86
N LYS A 5 -1.92 -23.28 24.86
CA LYS A 5 -0.64 -22.68 25.20
C LYS A 5 0.36 -22.70 24.05
N ALA A 6 0.53 -23.86 23.40
CA ALA A 6 1.42 -24.02 22.26
C ALA A 6 0.92 -23.17 21.08
N VAL A 7 -0.39 -23.22 20.79
CA VAL A 7 -0.99 -22.53 19.64
C VAL A 7 -0.93 -21.01 19.80
N ILE A 8 -1.34 -20.43 20.93
CA ILE A 8 -1.32 -18.98 21.10
C ILE A 8 0.11 -18.44 21.06
N ARG A 9 1.04 -19.11 21.75
CA ARG A 9 2.45 -18.69 21.77
C ARG A 9 3.15 -18.96 20.45
N GLN A 10 2.91 -20.06 19.77
CA GLN A 10 3.57 -20.35 18.49
C GLN A 10 2.94 -19.52 17.37
N VAL A 11 1.62 -19.56 17.22
CA VAL A 11 0.94 -18.81 16.16
C VAL A 11 1.12 -17.30 16.35
N GLY A 12 0.90 -16.77 17.56
CA GLY A 12 1.06 -15.33 17.82
C GLY A 12 2.50 -14.84 17.70
N ARG A 13 3.48 -15.58 18.26
CA ARG A 13 4.90 -15.21 18.18
C ARG A 13 5.46 -15.38 16.78
N ASP A 14 5.13 -16.46 16.11
CA ASP A 14 5.74 -16.80 14.84
C ASP A 14 5.10 -15.96 13.71
N LEU A 15 3.79 -15.67 13.75
CA LEU A 15 3.16 -14.68 12.87
C LEU A 15 3.67 -13.27 13.14
N GLY A 16 3.67 -12.83 14.40
CA GLY A 16 4.17 -11.50 14.77
C GLY A 16 5.62 -11.29 14.35
N LYS A 17 6.48 -12.32 14.48
CA LYS A 17 7.86 -12.29 13.98
C LYS A 17 7.94 -12.25 12.46
N VAL A 18 7.12 -13.04 11.76
CA VAL A 18 7.14 -13.05 10.29
C VAL A 18 6.69 -11.68 9.75
N ILE A 19 5.62 -11.11 10.32
CA ILE A 19 5.16 -9.75 10.00
C ILE A 19 6.28 -8.73 10.25
N SER A 20 6.84 -8.71 11.46
CA SER A 20 7.88 -7.75 11.83
C SER A 20 9.16 -7.87 10.99
N ASN A 21 9.67 -9.09 10.81
CA ASN A 21 10.96 -9.33 10.13
C ASN A 21 10.87 -9.19 8.61
N GLN A 22 9.77 -9.64 8.00
CA GLN A 22 9.63 -9.66 6.54
C GLN A 22 8.89 -8.42 6.05
N ILE A 23 7.71 -8.14 6.60
CA ILE A 23 6.84 -7.06 6.11
C ILE A 23 7.43 -5.70 6.51
N PHE A 24 7.83 -5.55 7.76
CA PHE A 24 8.39 -4.28 8.28
C PHE A 24 9.92 -4.20 8.21
N LYS A 25 10.60 -5.29 7.85
CA LYS A 25 12.07 -5.38 7.77
C LYS A 25 12.80 -5.00 9.05
N ASP A 26 12.12 -5.13 10.19
CA ASP A 26 12.71 -4.85 11.49
C ASP A 26 13.41 -6.11 12.02
N ARG A 27 14.65 -6.33 11.55
CA ARG A 27 15.49 -7.49 11.86
C ARG A 27 15.85 -7.65 13.35
N HIS A 28 15.42 -6.73 14.23
CA HIS A 28 15.73 -6.76 15.66
C HIS A 28 14.52 -6.50 16.58
N SER A 29 13.28 -6.55 16.09
CA SER A 29 12.10 -6.39 16.93
C SER A 29 11.78 -7.65 17.75
N THR A 30 12.58 -7.92 18.78
CA THR A 30 12.00 -8.47 20.02
C THR A 30 11.01 -7.47 20.60
N PRO A 31 9.86 -7.88 21.18
CA PRO A 31 8.82 -6.97 21.65
C PRO A 31 9.41 -5.87 22.54
N TYR A 32 9.36 -4.63 22.07
CA TYR A 32 9.80 -3.50 22.87
C TYR A 32 8.73 -3.18 23.92
N ARG A 33 9.00 -3.59 25.17
CA ARG A 33 8.21 -3.23 26.35
C ARG A 33 8.21 -1.71 26.52
N ARG A 34 7.16 -1.03 26.05
CA ARG A 34 6.94 0.40 26.32
C ARG A 34 6.68 0.62 27.81
N VAL A 35 7.74 0.85 28.59
CA VAL A 35 7.61 1.53 29.89
C VAL A 35 7.39 3.01 29.62
N GLY A 36 6.26 3.53 30.10
CA GLY A 36 5.80 4.88 29.78
C GLY A 36 6.79 5.97 30.17
N ARG A 37 6.99 6.93 29.27
CA ARG A 37 7.40 8.28 29.65
C ARG A 37 6.58 9.31 28.90
N GLN A 38 5.84 10.06 29.70
CA GLN A 38 5.10 11.26 29.35
C GLN A 38 6.06 12.41 29.02
N ASN A 39 5.70 13.16 27.98
CA ASN A 39 6.04 14.56 27.68
C ASN A 39 7.50 14.93 27.32
N ARG A 40 7.70 15.38 26.07
CA ARG A 40 8.10 16.77 25.76
C ARG A 40 7.89 17.11 24.28
N VAL A 41 7.55 18.37 24.07
CA VAL A 41 7.05 19.02 22.85
C VAL A 41 8.21 19.70 22.10
N SER A 42 8.00 19.91 20.79
CA SER A 42 8.68 20.86 19.85
C SER A 42 9.91 20.27 19.11
N ALA A 43 10.17 20.53 17.82
CA ALA A 43 9.81 21.65 16.94
C ALA A 43 9.84 21.26 15.44
N GLN A 44 9.31 22.16 14.62
CA GLN A 44 9.06 22.10 13.19
C GLN A 44 10.25 21.76 12.28
N GLN A 45 9.96 21.10 11.16
CA GLN A 45 10.51 21.48 9.85
C GLN A 45 9.51 21.12 8.74
N ALA A 46 9.08 22.15 8.01
CA ALA A 46 8.11 22.09 6.95
C ALA A 46 8.79 21.78 5.60
N THR A 47 8.19 20.88 4.82
CA THR A 47 8.49 20.65 3.39
C THR A 47 7.16 20.52 2.63
N PRO A 48 7.13 20.80 1.32
CA PRO A 48 5.97 21.37 0.65
C PRO A 48 4.85 20.37 0.40
N THR A 49 3.65 20.93 0.47
CA THR A 49 2.33 20.37 0.25
C THR A 49 2.23 19.58 -1.06
N HIS A 50 2.22 18.25 -0.97
CA HIS A 50 1.48 17.42 -1.92
C HIS A 50 0.05 17.33 -1.41
N THR A 51 -0.92 17.58 -2.31
CA THR A 51 -2.35 17.54 -2.03
C THR A 51 -2.81 16.09 -1.74
N GLN A 52 -2.53 15.59 -0.55
CA GLN A 52 -3.14 14.41 0.08
C GLN A 52 -4.12 14.92 1.13
N VAL A 53 -5.41 15.04 0.80
CA VAL A 53 -6.42 15.53 1.77
C VAL A 53 -7.62 14.58 1.90
N LYS A 54 -7.54 13.36 1.34
CA LYS A 54 -8.65 12.39 1.44
C LYS A 54 -8.29 11.06 2.09
N GLU A 55 -7.08 10.52 1.86
CA GLU A 55 -6.61 9.28 2.50
C GLU A 55 -6.28 9.47 3.99
N THR A 56 -5.57 10.55 4.35
CA THR A 56 -5.07 10.78 5.71
C THR A 56 -6.17 10.83 6.77
N LYS A 57 -7.35 11.34 6.41
CA LYS A 57 -8.47 11.48 7.35
C LYS A 57 -9.18 10.15 7.60
N LEU A 58 -9.17 9.23 6.64
CA LEU A 58 -9.76 7.91 6.79
C LEU A 58 -8.82 7.01 7.61
N GLU A 59 -7.52 7.05 7.29
CA GLU A 59 -6.45 6.31 7.98
C GLU A 59 -6.28 6.74 9.46
N GLU A 60 -6.44 8.04 9.75
CA GLU A 60 -6.45 8.56 11.13
C GLU A 60 -7.71 8.12 11.92
N LEU A 61 -8.84 7.92 11.25
CA LEU A 61 -10.09 7.48 11.89
C LEU A 61 -10.12 5.96 12.13
N THR A 62 -9.60 5.17 11.21
CA THR A 62 -9.52 3.70 11.32
C THR A 62 -8.47 3.26 12.33
N SER A 63 -7.28 3.88 12.33
CA SER A 63 -6.27 3.63 13.37
C SER A 63 -6.79 3.98 14.77
N LYS A 64 -7.53 5.08 14.91
CA LYS A 64 -8.10 5.49 16.20
C LYS A 64 -9.16 4.52 16.75
N ALA A 65 -10.00 3.95 15.89
CA ALA A 65 -11.00 2.96 16.31
C ALA A 65 -10.33 1.67 16.83
N PHE A 66 -9.28 1.22 16.14
CA PHE A 66 -8.47 0.09 16.56
C PHE A 66 -7.72 0.38 17.87
N ASP A 67 -7.02 1.51 17.97
CA ASP A 67 -6.28 1.91 19.18
C ASP A 67 -7.21 2.00 20.39
N GLN A 68 -8.41 2.54 20.21
CA GLN A 68 -9.42 2.60 21.25
C GLN A 68 -9.91 1.20 21.65
N ALA A 69 -10.09 0.31 20.68
CA ALA A 69 -10.51 -1.07 20.93
C ALA A 69 -9.43 -1.88 21.65
N LEU A 70 -8.15 -1.69 21.32
CA LEU A 70 -6.99 -2.40 21.90
C LEU A 70 -6.55 -1.83 23.27
N GLY A 71 -6.81 -0.54 23.50
CA GLY A 71 -6.38 0.24 24.67
C GLY A 71 -7.05 -0.11 26.00
N PHE A 72 -7.72 -1.25 26.13
CA PHE A 72 -8.34 -1.67 27.38
C PHE A 72 -7.30 -2.11 28.43
N SER A 73 -7.59 -1.82 29.71
CA SER A 73 -6.75 -2.22 30.85
C SER A 73 -6.63 -3.74 30.98
N THR A 74 -5.48 -4.23 31.43
CA THR A 74 -5.27 -5.65 31.77
C THR A 74 -5.79 -6.03 33.16
N THR A 75 -6.31 -5.07 33.93
CA THR A 75 -6.85 -5.28 35.28
C THR A 75 -8.27 -5.84 35.30
N TYR A 76 -8.89 -6.06 34.13
CA TYR A 76 -10.23 -6.62 34.06
C TYR A 76 -10.26 -8.11 34.38
N THR A 77 -11.44 -8.63 34.68
CA THR A 77 -11.65 -10.07 34.90
C THR A 77 -11.37 -10.86 33.62
N ALA A 78 -10.97 -12.13 33.78
CA ALA A 78 -10.65 -13.03 32.67
C ALA A 78 -11.71 -13.06 31.55
N PRO A 79 -13.03 -13.21 31.84
CA PRO A 79 -14.06 -13.17 30.80
C PRO A 79 -14.14 -11.83 30.06
N THR A 80 -13.85 -10.73 30.76
CA THR A 80 -13.89 -9.39 30.18
C THR A 80 -12.68 -9.14 29.27
N LEU A 81 -11.50 -9.60 29.65
CA LEU A 81 -10.29 -9.50 28.82
C LEU A 81 -10.49 -10.21 27.47
N VAL A 82 -10.96 -11.45 27.50
CA VAL A 82 -11.21 -12.23 26.27
C VAL A 82 -12.31 -11.59 25.42
N ARG A 83 -13.40 -11.10 26.04
CA ARG A 83 -14.47 -10.39 25.32
C ARG A 83 -13.97 -9.09 24.67
N LYS A 84 -13.12 -8.32 25.36
CA LYS A 84 -12.54 -7.09 24.82
C LYS A 84 -11.63 -7.40 23.63
N LEU A 85 -10.79 -8.43 23.74
CA LEU A 85 -9.93 -8.87 22.65
C LEU A 85 -10.73 -9.37 21.44
N MET A 86 -11.84 -10.08 21.66
CA MET A 86 -12.77 -10.45 20.59
C MET A 86 -13.36 -9.20 19.88
N GLY A 87 -13.62 -8.13 20.63
CA GLY A 87 -14.00 -6.85 20.04
C GLY A 87 -12.93 -6.25 19.13
N VAL A 88 -11.64 -6.40 19.49
CA VAL A 88 -10.52 -5.99 18.62
C VAL A 88 -10.50 -6.80 17.32
N TYR A 89 -10.68 -8.13 17.41
CA TYR A 89 -10.79 -9.00 16.24
C TYR A 89 -11.90 -8.53 15.27
N GLU A 90 -13.08 -8.16 15.80
CA GLU A 90 -14.18 -7.65 14.96
C GLU A 90 -13.81 -6.32 14.28
N VAL A 91 -13.02 -5.45 14.93
CA VAL A 91 -12.51 -4.23 14.28
C VAL A 91 -11.59 -4.58 13.11
N ILE A 92 -10.60 -5.46 13.32
CA ILE A 92 -9.68 -5.91 12.26
C ILE A 92 -10.45 -6.49 11.08
N LYS A 93 -11.40 -7.40 11.36
CA LYS A 93 -12.25 -8.02 10.34
C LYS A 93 -13.03 -6.99 9.53
N ASN A 94 -13.57 -5.97 10.18
CA ASN A 94 -14.31 -4.91 9.50
C ASN A 94 -13.39 -4.04 8.63
N GLU A 95 -12.15 -3.79 9.03
CA GLU A 95 -11.18 -3.06 8.20
C GLU A 95 -10.80 -3.88 6.96
N ILE A 96 -10.53 -5.17 7.09
CA ILE A 96 -10.29 -6.07 5.94
C ILE A 96 -11.49 -6.06 4.99
N PHE A 97 -12.71 -6.11 5.54
CA PHE A 97 -13.93 -6.05 4.73
C PHE A 97 -14.08 -4.73 3.96
N LYS A 98 -13.70 -3.60 4.56
CA LYS A 98 -13.71 -2.30 3.87
C LYS A 98 -12.69 -2.27 2.73
N ALA A 99 -11.45 -2.67 2.99
CA ALA A 99 -10.40 -2.70 1.98
C ALA A 99 -10.80 -3.61 0.78
N LYS A 100 -11.44 -4.75 1.06
CA LYS A 100 -11.98 -5.65 0.03
C LYS A 100 -13.06 -5.02 -0.85
N ARG A 101 -13.90 -4.14 -0.30
CA ARG A 101 -14.99 -3.49 -1.04
C ARG A 101 -14.46 -2.52 -2.09
N ASP A 102 -13.29 -1.95 -1.86
CA ASP A 102 -12.71 -0.93 -2.73
C ASP A 102 -11.96 -1.55 -3.94
N GLY A 103 -11.94 -2.90 -4.02
CA GLY A 103 -11.65 -3.68 -5.23
C GLY A 103 -10.36 -4.49 -5.15
N PHE A 104 -9.37 -4.01 -4.40
CA PHE A 104 -8.14 -4.71 -4.04
C PHE A 104 -7.53 -4.01 -2.81
N ILE A 105 -6.70 -4.73 -2.04
CA ILE A 105 -5.98 -4.13 -0.92
C ILE A 105 -4.70 -3.50 -1.46
N ASP A 106 -4.55 -2.18 -1.29
CA ASP A 106 -3.31 -1.50 -1.67
C ASP A 106 -2.18 -1.74 -0.64
N SER A 107 -0.97 -1.28 -0.96
CA SER A 107 0.18 -1.57 -0.11
C SER A 107 0.14 -0.91 1.27
N ASP A 108 -0.55 0.22 1.41
CA ASP A 108 -0.65 0.95 2.68
C ASP A 108 -1.79 0.37 3.53
N GLU A 109 -2.91 0.00 2.93
CA GLU A 109 -3.98 -0.77 3.57
C GLU A 109 -3.47 -2.11 4.11
N ALA A 110 -2.69 -2.84 3.31
CA ALA A 110 -2.09 -4.10 3.72
C ALA A 110 -1.18 -3.88 4.96
N ARG A 111 -0.33 -2.85 4.93
CA ARG A 111 0.54 -2.49 6.07
C ARG A 111 -0.26 -2.14 7.32
N LEU A 112 -1.34 -1.38 7.18
CA LEU A 112 -2.21 -1.03 8.30
C LEU A 112 -2.80 -2.29 8.94
N ILE A 113 -3.34 -3.20 8.14
CA ILE A 113 -3.92 -4.46 8.63
C ILE A 113 -2.86 -5.33 9.30
N PHE A 114 -1.67 -5.49 8.68
CA PHE A 114 -0.58 -6.26 9.28
C PHE A 114 -0.10 -5.66 10.61
N ASN A 115 -0.06 -4.33 10.74
CA ASN A 115 0.24 -3.65 12.00
C ASN A 115 -0.82 -3.96 13.07
N MET A 116 -2.12 -3.88 12.71
CA MET A 116 -3.21 -4.22 13.61
C MET A 116 -3.13 -5.66 14.12
N GLU A 117 -2.82 -6.61 13.23
CA GLU A 117 -2.68 -8.01 13.57
C GLU A 117 -1.48 -8.28 14.49
N GLN A 118 -0.34 -7.62 14.23
CA GLN A 118 0.82 -7.70 15.12
C GLN A 118 0.50 -7.20 16.53
N GLU A 119 -0.11 -6.02 16.65
CA GLU A 119 -0.50 -5.43 17.93
C GLU A 119 -1.56 -6.27 18.66
N PHE A 120 -2.51 -6.85 17.91
CA PHE A 120 -3.47 -7.82 18.43
C PHE A 120 -2.77 -9.05 19.04
N HIS A 121 -1.83 -9.66 18.31
CA HIS A 121 -1.12 -10.84 18.78
C HIS A 121 -0.28 -10.54 20.03
N HIS A 122 0.35 -9.38 20.09
CA HIS A 122 1.08 -8.95 21.28
C HIS A 122 0.14 -8.80 22.49
N LYS A 123 -1.02 -8.17 22.31
CA LYS A 123 -2.03 -8.05 23.39
C LYS A 123 -2.57 -9.41 23.81
N ALA A 124 -2.79 -10.31 22.87
CA ALA A 124 -3.25 -11.67 23.14
C ALA A 124 -2.25 -12.47 23.98
N GLU A 125 -0.95 -12.33 23.70
CA GLU A 125 0.14 -12.93 24.49
C GLU A 125 0.13 -12.42 25.93
N VAL A 126 0.01 -11.10 26.14
CA VAL A 126 -0.09 -10.51 27.48
C VAL A 126 -1.30 -11.03 28.24
N ILE A 127 -2.46 -11.15 27.58
CA ILE A 127 -3.67 -11.70 28.22
C ILE A 127 -3.47 -13.17 28.55
N ASN A 128 -2.88 -13.96 27.65
CA ASN A 128 -2.58 -15.36 27.90
C ASN A 128 -1.70 -15.53 29.16
N ASP A 129 -0.61 -14.76 29.27
CA ASP A 129 0.28 -14.80 30.43
C ASP A 129 -0.43 -14.47 31.75
N LEU A 130 -1.39 -13.54 31.72
CA LEU A 130 -2.19 -13.20 32.91
C LEU A 130 -3.18 -14.30 33.30
N LEU A 131 -3.83 -14.91 32.32
CA LEU A 131 -4.80 -15.99 32.56
C LEU A 131 -4.11 -17.25 33.07
N GLU A 132 -2.87 -17.51 32.62
CA GLU A 132 -2.04 -18.64 33.06
C GLU A 132 -1.67 -18.57 34.55
N LEU A 133 -1.73 -17.40 35.20
CA LEU A 133 -1.45 -17.30 36.64
C LEU A 133 -2.37 -18.20 37.48
N ASN A 134 -3.63 -18.35 37.05
CA ASN A 134 -4.63 -19.24 37.63
C ASN A 134 -5.24 -20.13 36.53
N GLU A 135 -4.43 -21.02 35.95
CA GLU A 135 -4.81 -21.83 34.78
C GLU A 135 -6.10 -22.66 35.00
N GLU A 136 -6.24 -23.32 36.16
CA GLU A 136 -7.42 -24.14 36.48
C GLU A 136 -8.73 -23.34 36.51
N GLU A 137 -8.70 -22.12 37.06
CA GLU A 137 -9.88 -21.26 37.14
C GLU A 137 -10.24 -20.66 35.77
N ASN A 138 -9.23 -20.42 34.93
CA ASN A 138 -9.35 -19.71 33.66
C ASN A 138 -9.43 -20.59 32.42
N GLU A 139 -9.49 -21.92 32.57
CA GLU A 139 -9.50 -22.92 31.49
C GLU A 139 -10.45 -22.56 30.33
N LYS A 140 -11.71 -22.26 30.65
CA LYS A 140 -12.73 -21.87 29.65
C LYS A 140 -12.41 -20.58 28.91
N GLN A 141 -11.69 -19.66 29.56
CA GLN A 141 -11.30 -18.38 28.96
C GLN A 141 -10.05 -18.55 28.08
N LEU A 142 -9.11 -19.41 28.48
CA LEU A 142 -7.95 -19.79 27.67
C LEU A 142 -8.38 -20.46 26.35
N GLU A 143 -9.36 -21.37 26.39
CA GLU A 143 -9.91 -22.00 25.17
C GLU A 143 -10.55 -20.97 24.23
N LYS A 144 -11.31 -20.01 24.79
CA LYS A 144 -11.89 -18.91 24.00
C LYS A 144 -10.83 -18.00 23.42
N LEU A 145 -9.79 -17.68 24.20
CA LEU A 145 -8.66 -16.88 23.73
C LEU A 145 -7.97 -17.56 22.55
N GLU A 146 -7.72 -18.87 22.64
CA GLU A 146 -7.13 -19.65 21.54
C GLU A 146 -7.99 -19.54 20.28
N LYS A 147 -9.31 -19.68 20.41
CA LYS A 147 -10.22 -19.56 19.28
C LYS A 147 -10.16 -18.18 18.62
N VAL A 148 -10.11 -17.09 19.40
CA VAL A 148 -10.00 -15.72 18.86
C VAL A 148 -8.66 -15.52 18.15
N VAL A 149 -7.55 -16.03 18.72
CA VAL A 149 -6.23 -15.96 18.10
C VAL A 149 -6.20 -16.72 16.77
N ARG A 150 -6.78 -17.92 16.71
CA ARG A 150 -6.91 -18.69 15.46
C ARG A 150 -7.74 -17.97 14.41
N LEU A 151 -8.87 -17.39 14.79
CA LEU A 151 -9.72 -16.62 13.87
C LEU A 151 -8.96 -15.43 13.29
N THR A 152 -8.22 -14.70 14.13
CA THR A 152 -7.41 -13.55 13.69
C THR A 152 -6.26 -14.00 12.78
N SER A 153 -5.64 -15.15 13.05
CA SER A 153 -4.61 -15.73 12.18
C SER A 153 -5.16 -16.12 10.81
N GLY A 154 -6.44 -16.54 10.75
CA GLY A 154 -7.15 -16.76 9.50
C GLY A 154 -7.31 -15.48 8.68
N LEU A 155 -7.57 -14.35 9.35
CA LEU A 155 -7.64 -13.03 8.71
C LEU A 155 -6.29 -12.60 8.12
N PHE A 156 -5.18 -12.91 8.79
CA PHE A 156 -3.84 -12.62 8.27
C PHE A 156 -3.58 -13.33 6.94
N HIS A 157 -3.96 -14.60 6.84
CA HIS A 157 -3.84 -15.35 5.59
C HIS A 157 -4.72 -14.79 4.48
N GLU A 158 -5.97 -14.41 4.79
CA GLU A 158 -6.84 -13.74 3.82
C GLU A 158 -6.23 -12.41 3.36
N THR A 159 -5.68 -11.62 4.29
CA THR A 159 -5.03 -10.34 3.98
C THR A 159 -3.81 -10.53 3.07
N LEU A 160 -2.99 -11.57 3.31
CA LEU A 160 -1.86 -11.90 2.43
C LEU A 160 -2.31 -12.25 1.01
N ASP A 161 -3.35 -13.07 0.86
CA ASP A 161 -3.86 -13.45 -0.46
C ASP A 161 -4.38 -12.23 -1.21
N LEU A 162 -5.14 -11.37 -0.52
CA LEU A 162 -5.65 -10.12 -1.09
C LEU A 162 -4.53 -9.13 -1.43
N ALA A 163 -3.49 -9.02 -0.61
CA ALA A 163 -2.35 -8.14 -0.88
C ALA A 163 -1.48 -8.66 -2.04
N ILE A 164 -1.36 -9.97 -2.21
CA ILE A 164 -0.71 -10.59 -3.39
C ILE A 164 -1.48 -10.27 -4.67
N GLU A 165 -2.81 -10.35 -4.62
CA GLU A 165 -3.68 -10.00 -5.73
C GLU A 165 -3.61 -8.50 -6.05
N GLY A 166 -3.69 -7.64 -5.02
CA GLY A 166 -3.56 -6.20 -5.16
C GLY A 166 -2.25 -5.77 -5.81
N ALA A 167 -1.12 -6.35 -5.37
CA ALA A 167 0.19 -6.07 -5.98
C ALA A 167 0.26 -6.49 -7.46
N GLU A 168 -0.43 -7.56 -7.86
CA GLU A 168 -0.51 -7.96 -9.27
C GLU A 168 -1.37 -7.00 -10.09
N ILE A 169 -2.52 -6.56 -9.54
CA ILE A 169 -3.40 -5.57 -10.19
C ILE A 169 -2.66 -4.25 -10.37
N GLU A 170 -1.95 -3.77 -9.36
CA GLU A 170 -1.17 -2.54 -9.39
C GLU A 170 -0.05 -2.59 -10.44
N LYS A 171 0.69 -3.71 -10.48
CA LYS A 171 1.69 -3.97 -11.51
C LYS A 171 1.09 -3.91 -12.92
N GLN A 172 -0.07 -4.55 -13.13
CA GLN A 172 -0.76 -4.53 -14.41
C GLN A 172 -1.22 -3.12 -14.80
N HIS A 173 -1.75 -2.36 -13.85
CA HIS A 173 -2.15 -0.96 -14.05
C HIS A 173 -0.97 -0.11 -14.56
N TYR A 174 0.15 -0.11 -13.84
CA TYR A 174 1.31 0.69 -14.25
C TYR A 174 1.95 0.20 -15.56
N THR A 175 1.92 -1.11 -15.82
CA THR A 175 2.37 -1.66 -17.10
C THR A 175 1.53 -1.12 -18.27
N GLN A 176 0.20 -1.07 -18.11
CA GLN A 176 -0.70 -0.52 -19.12
C GLN A 176 -0.51 0.99 -19.29
N GLU A 177 -0.35 1.74 -18.20
CA GLU A 177 -0.07 3.19 -18.26
C GLU A 177 1.27 3.51 -18.93
N GLN A 178 2.30 2.70 -18.67
CA GLN A 178 3.60 2.82 -19.33
C GLN A 178 3.50 2.55 -20.84
N GLN A 179 2.74 1.53 -21.26
CA GLN A 179 2.53 1.21 -22.68
C GLN A 179 1.75 2.29 -23.45
N LYS A 180 0.93 3.10 -22.77
CA LYS A 180 0.25 4.25 -23.37
C LYS A 180 1.21 5.39 -23.72
N ILE A 181 2.40 5.44 -23.12
CA ILE A 181 3.41 6.46 -23.43
C ILE A 181 4.08 6.12 -24.76
N GLN A 182 3.70 6.85 -25.81
CA GLN A 182 4.35 6.72 -27.11
C GLN A 182 5.77 7.29 -27.08
N PRO A 183 6.77 6.64 -27.69
CA PRO A 183 8.10 7.22 -27.84
C PRO A 183 8.05 8.43 -28.79
N ILE A 184 8.83 9.47 -28.49
CA ILE A 184 8.95 10.64 -29.36
C ILE A 184 10.18 10.47 -30.27
N ASN A 185 9.94 10.31 -31.57
CA ASN A 185 11.00 10.41 -32.56
C ASN A 185 11.30 11.89 -32.88
N PHE A 186 12.59 12.26 -32.86
CA PHE A 186 13.08 13.62 -33.15
C PHE A 186 12.56 14.18 -34.47
N VAL A 187 12.71 13.41 -35.55
CA VAL A 187 12.33 13.85 -36.91
C VAL A 187 10.82 14.09 -36.98
N ASN A 188 10.03 13.13 -36.52
CA ASN A 188 8.57 13.27 -36.53
C ASN A 188 8.09 14.41 -35.63
N TYR A 189 8.72 14.61 -34.47
CA TYR A 189 8.35 15.67 -33.53
C TYR A 189 8.59 17.06 -34.12
N ILE A 190 9.75 17.25 -34.75
CA ILE A 190 10.12 18.52 -35.39
C ILE A 190 9.24 18.75 -36.61
N PHE A 191 9.03 17.72 -37.45
CA PHE A 191 8.16 17.81 -38.60
C PHE A 191 6.75 18.26 -38.20
N LEU A 192 6.15 17.61 -37.21
CA LEU A 192 4.82 17.97 -36.71
C LEU A 192 4.77 19.40 -36.15
N HIS A 193 5.81 19.87 -35.46
CA HIS A 193 5.87 21.27 -35.03
C HIS A 193 6.01 22.25 -36.20
N SER A 194 6.73 21.86 -37.24
CA SER A 194 6.97 22.67 -38.45
C SER A 194 5.70 22.84 -39.28
N ILE A 195 4.73 21.93 -39.18
CA ILE A 195 3.40 22.02 -39.82
C ILE A 195 2.30 22.45 -38.84
N LEU A 196 2.65 23.17 -37.77
CA LEU A 196 1.73 23.70 -36.77
C LEU A 196 0.89 22.63 -36.03
N MET A 197 1.36 21.39 -36.00
CA MET A 197 0.79 20.26 -35.24
C MET A 197 1.57 19.99 -33.93
N GLY A 198 2.19 21.00 -33.32
CA GLY A 198 2.98 20.85 -32.09
C GLY A 198 2.19 20.26 -30.90
N THR A 199 0.90 20.62 -30.75
CA THR A 199 0.04 20.04 -29.70
C THR A 199 -0.19 18.54 -29.91
N TYR A 200 -0.33 18.11 -31.17
CA TYR A 200 -0.45 16.69 -31.52
C TYR A 200 0.87 15.96 -31.24
N ALA A 201 2.02 16.56 -31.60
CA ALA A 201 3.33 16.01 -31.29
C ALA A 201 3.55 15.82 -29.77
N LYS A 202 3.05 16.74 -28.94
CA LYS A 202 3.17 16.68 -27.48
C LYS A 202 2.18 15.73 -26.81
N THR A 203 0.94 15.69 -27.27
CA THR A 203 -0.15 15.01 -26.53
C THR A 203 -0.76 13.80 -27.23
N GLY A 204 -0.46 13.58 -28.51
CA GLY A 204 -1.12 12.57 -29.35
C GLY A 204 -2.61 12.84 -29.61
N LYS A 205 -3.20 13.90 -29.01
CA LYS A 205 -4.61 14.26 -29.17
C LYS A 205 -4.79 15.06 -30.45
N LYS A 206 -5.63 14.56 -31.35
CA LYS A 206 -5.99 15.24 -32.60
C LYS A 206 -6.91 16.43 -32.29
N GLN A 207 -6.35 17.62 -32.04
CA GLN A 207 -7.11 18.86 -32.00
C GLN A 207 -7.39 19.35 -33.42
N LEU A 208 -8.19 18.60 -34.18
CA LEU A 208 -8.49 18.84 -35.59
C LEU A 208 -8.95 20.27 -35.86
N TRP A 209 -9.78 20.84 -34.99
CA TRP A 209 -10.31 22.20 -35.16
C TRP A 209 -9.23 23.29 -35.14
N LYS A 210 -8.23 23.21 -34.25
CA LYS A 210 -7.15 24.22 -34.20
C LYS A 210 -6.21 24.12 -35.40
N THR A 211 -5.94 22.91 -35.87
CA THR A 211 -5.14 22.66 -37.07
C THR A 211 -5.87 23.12 -38.34
N ILE A 212 -7.18 22.87 -38.44
CA ILE A 212 -8.01 23.31 -39.57
C ILE A 212 -8.12 24.84 -39.61
N PHE A 213 -8.42 25.51 -38.49
CA PHE A 213 -8.48 26.97 -38.45
C PHE A 213 -7.11 27.63 -38.68
N GLY A 214 -6.02 27.07 -38.15
CA GLY A 214 -4.66 27.56 -38.39
C GLY A 214 -4.24 27.44 -39.86
N ASN A 215 -4.57 26.32 -40.51
CA ASN A 215 -4.25 26.10 -41.92
C ASN A 215 -5.16 26.92 -42.85
N ILE A 216 -6.48 27.02 -42.59
CA ILE A 216 -7.41 27.82 -43.40
C ILE A 216 -7.11 29.32 -43.28
N PHE A 217 -6.78 29.82 -42.07
CA PHE A 217 -6.35 31.21 -41.88
C PHE A 217 -5.01 31.50 -42.58
N SER A 218 -4.09 30.52 -42.63
CA SER A 218 -2.84 30.62 -43.38
C SER A 218 -3.04 30.63 -44.91
N LEU A 219 -4.09 29.95 -45.39
CA LEU A 219 -4.41 29.80 -46.81
C LEU A 219 -5.06 31.07 -47.39
N ILE A 220 -5.75 31.85 -46.56
CA ILE A 220 -6.48 33.07 -46.96
C ILE A 220 -5.63 34.35 -46.77
N LEU A 221 -4.69 34.39 -45.81
CA LEU A 221 -4.00 35.65 -45.48
C LEU A 221 -2.61 35.86 -46.13
N LEU A 222 -1.83 34.82 -46.50
CA LEU A 222 -0.42 35.09 -46.85
C LEU A 222 0.34 33.94 -47.55
N MET A 223 0.03 33.71 -48.83
CA MET A 223 0.64 32.59 -49.55
C MET A 223 2.14 32.76 -49.92
N ILE A 224 2.76 33.92 -49.70
CA ILE A 224 4.15 34.19 -50.16
C ILE A 224 5.17 34.39 -49.02
N ILE A 225 4.80 34.95 -47.84
CA ILE A 225 5.78 35.36 -46.80
C ILE A 225 5.51 34.80 -45.39
N TYR A 226 4.25 34.56 -44.98
CA TYR A 226 3.93 34.22 -43.57
C TYR A 226 4.00 32.74 -43.26
N ILE A 227 3.62 31.89 -44.22
CA ILE A 227 3.71 30.43 -44.10
C ILE A 227 5.16 29.99 -43.80
N PRO A 228 6.19 30.44 -44.54
CA PRO A 228 7.57 30.08 -44.19
C PRO A 228 7.98 30.62 -42.82
N LEU A 229 7.57 31.84 -42.45
CA LEU A 229 7.91 32.41 -41.14
C LEU A 229 7.30 31.61 -39.96
N LEU A 230 6.03 31.23 -40.05
CA LEU A 230 5.35 30.43 -39.03
C LEU A 230 5.91 29.01 -38.94
N ASN A 231 6.26 28.39 -40.06
CA ASN A 231 6.89 27.07 -40.07
C ASN A 231 8.29 27.12 -39.46
N ILE A 232 9.06 28.19 -39.68
CA ILE A 232 10.36 28.44 -39.04
C ILE A 232 10.18 28.62 -37.52
N ILE A 233 9.19 29.40 -37.08
CA ILE A 233 8.87 29.55 -35.66
C ILE A 233 8.49 28.20 -35.04
N GLY A 234 7.63 27.42 -35.71
CA GLY A 234 7.25 26.07 -35.28
C GLY A 234 8.45 25.14 -35.19
N PHE A 235 9.34 25.16 -36.19
CA PHE A 235 10.58 24.39 -36.21
C PHE A 235 11.50 24.73 -35.02
N ILE A 236 11.74 26.03 -34.75
CA ILE A 236 12.55 26.48 -33.61
C ILE A 236 11.90 26.05 -32.28
N GLN A 237 10.58 26.21 -32.15
CA GLN A 237 9.85 25.74 -30.97
C GLN A 237 9.98 24.22 -30.78
N GLY A 238 9.93 23.45 -31.88
CA GLY A 238 10.17 22.00 -31.87
C GLY A 238 11.57 21.65 -31.38
N LEU A 239 12.61 22.31 -31.89
CA LEU A 239 14.00 22.10 -31.46
C LEU A 239 14.21 22.39 -29.97
N VAL A 240 13.72 23.54 -29.50
CA VAL A 240 13.90 23.97 -28.10
C VAL A 240 13.12 23.07 -27.15
N SER A 241 11.90 22.67 -27.51
CA SER A 241 11.04 21.87 -26.62
C SER A 241 11.28 20.36 -26.66
N TYR A 242 11.90 19.82 -27.73
CA TYR A 242 12.11 18.38 -27.90
C TYR A 242 12.83 17.72 -26.72
N SER A 243 13.98 18.28 -26.32
CA SER A 243 14.79 17.71 -25.23
C SER A 243 13.99 17.63 -23.93
N SER A 244 13.28 18.72 -23.59
CA SER A 244 12.44 18.78 -22.39
C SER A 244 11.28 17.78 -22.42
N GLU A 245 10.63 17.61 -23.58
CA GLU A 245 9.47 16.74 -23.72
C GLU A 245 9.88 15.26 -23.71
N LYS A 246 10.99 14.93 -24.39
CA LYS A 246 11.61 13.61 -24.32
C LYS A 246 12.00 13.26 -22.89
N SER A 247 12.70 14.17 -22.20
CA SER A 247 13.11 13.96 -20.82
C SER A 247 11.93 13.72 -19.89
N LYS A 248 10.81 14.44 -20.06
CA LYS A 248 9.59 14.24 -19.28
C LYS A 248 9.00 12.83 -19.48
N ARG A 249 8.89 12.36 -20.73
CA ARG A 249 8.39 11.01 -21.02
C ARG A 249 9.32 9.94 -20.51
N ASP A 250 10.63 10.09 -20.72
CA ASP A 250 11.63 9.15 -20.20
C ASP A 250 11.57 9.10 -18.66
N GLN A 251 11.38 10.25 -17.99
CA GLN A 251 11.19 10.29 -16.55
C GLN A 251 9.90 9.59 -16.12
N GLN A 252 8.79 9.81 -16.82
CA GLN A 252 7.51 9.15 -16.51
C GLN A 252 7.60 7.63 -16.71
N ILE A 253 8.24 7.16 -17.78
CA ILE A 253 8.50 5.72 -18.03
C ILE A 253 9.34 5.13 -16.89
N ARG A 254 10.38 5.85 -16.43
CA ARG A 254 11.20 5.43 -15.29
C ARG A 254 10.40 5.35 -14.00
N LEU A 255 9.52 6.31 -13.72
CA LEU A 255 8.65 6.29 -12.54
C LEU A 255 7.72 5.07 -12.59
N TYR A 256 7.03 4.82 -13.71
CA TYR A 256 6.21 3.62 -13.84
C TYR A 256 7.02 2.33 -13.70
N GLN A 257 8.24 2.28 -14.24
CA GLN A 257 9.12 1.13 -14.07
C GLN A 257 9.50 0.91 -12.59
N GLN A 258 9.71 1.98 -11.83
CA GLN A 258 9.98 1.90 -10.39
C GLN A 258 8.78 1.33 -9.65
N GLU A 259 7.56 1.79 -9.95
CA GLU A 259 6.33 1.28 -9.33
C GLU A 259 6.07 -0.20 -9.68
N ILE A 260 6.25 -0.59 -10.94
CA ILE A 260 6.15 -1.99 -11.40
C ILE A 260 7.12 -2.89 -10.60
N ASN A 261 8.37 -2.44 -10.45
CA ASN A 261 9.38 -3.18 -9.71
C ASN A 261 9.07 -3.25 -8.21
N LEU A 262 8.44 -2.21 -7.65
CA LEU A 262 8.03 -2.15 -6.26
C LEU A 262 6.88 -3.12 -5.99
N ALA A 263 5.83 -3.11 -6.82
CA ALA A 263 4.71 -4.04 -6.74
C ALA A 263 5.18 -5.51 -6.86
N GLU A 264 6.09 -5.81 -7.79
CA GLU A 264 6.68 -7.15 -7.92
C GLU A 264 7.44 -7.58 -6.66
N LYS A 265 8.24 -6.68 -6.06
CA LYS A 265 8.95 -6.95 -4.81
C LYS A 265 7.99 -7.21 -3.65
N GLN A 266 6.91 -6.44 -3.54
CA GLN A 266 5.90 -6.63 -2.51
C GLN A 266 5.19 -7.97 -2.68
N LYS A 267 4.80 -8.32 -3.90
CA LYS A 267 4.20 -9.63 -4.21
C LYS A 267 5.11 -10.79 -3.80
N GLN A 268 6.40 -10.71 -4.13
CA GLN A 268 7.38 -11.72 -3.74
C GLN A 268 7.49 -11.82 -2.22
N LEU A 269 7.56 -10.68 -1.53
CA LEU A 269 7.59 -10.63 -0.07
C LEU A 269 6.37 -11.31 0.57
N TYR A 270 5.17 -10.99 0.11
CA TYR A 270 3.95 -11.59 0.64
C TYR A 270 3.87 -13.09 0.37
N ARG A 271 4.36 -13.56 -0.80
CA ARG A 271 4.47 -14.99 -1.09
C ARG A 271 5.47 -15.72 -0.19
N GLU A 272 6.63 -15.12 0.06
CA GLU A 272 7.63 -15.67 0.98
C GLU A 272 7.04 -15.81 2.39
N VAL A 273 6.36 -14.76 2.86
CA VAL A 273 5.63 -14.75 4.14
C VAL A 273 4.56 -15.85 4.17
N GLN A 274 3.75 -15.97 3.12
CA GLN A 274 2.72 -17.00 3.02
C GLN A 274 3.31 -18.41 3.06
N GLN A 275 4.46 -18.62 2.43
CA GLN A 275 5.12 -19.92 2.43
C GLN A 275 5.75 -20.24 3.79
N GLN A 276 6.39 -19.26 4.44
CA GLN A 276 6.93 -19.42 5.80
C GLN A 276 5.84 -19.79 6.81
N THR A 277 4.70 -19.12 6.73
CA THR A 277 3.55 -19.39 7.62
C THR A 277 2.92 -20.76 7.36
N LYS A 278 2.85 -21.22 6.11
CA LYS A 278 2.42 -22.59 5.76
C LYS A 278 3.40 -23.65 6.30
N ASN A 279 4.71 -23.41 6.17
CA ASN A 279 5.73 -24.33 6.68
C ASN A 279 5.67 -24.42 8.22
N LEU A 280 5.52 -23.28 8.91
CA LEU A 280 5.30 -23.22 10.36
C LEU A 280 4.06 -24.01 10.78
N ALA A 281 2.93 -23.87 10.07
CA ALA A 281 1.73 -24.64 10.35
C ALA A 281 1.94 -26.15 10.20
N GLN A 282 2.71 -26.58 9.19
CA GLN A 282 3.05 -27.99 8.98
C GLN A 282 3.96 -28.55 10.08
N GLU A 283 4.99 -27.81 10.49
CA GLU A 283 5.88 -28.20 11.59
C GLU A 283 5.13 -28.39 12.91
N LEU A 284 4.11 -27.57 13.15
CA LEU A 284 3.24 -27.63 14.33
C LEU A 284 2.29 -28.84 14.31
N ASP A 285 1.83 -29.27 13.14
CA ASP A 285 0.99 -30.45 12.99
C ASP A 285 1.80 -31.75 13.04
N THR A 286 3.07 -31.75 12.60
CA THR A 286 3.96 -32.92 12.69
C THR A 286 4.54 -33.19 14.09
N ASN A 287 4.49 -32.20 15.00
CA ASN A 287 4.96 -32.33 16.39
C ASN A 287 3.84 -32.69 17.39
N LYS A 288 2.68 -33.14 16.89
CA LYS A 288 1.57 -33.71 17.69
C LYS A 288 1.57 -35.22 17.62
#